data_AF-A0A2V8HT35-F1
#
_entry.id   AF-A0A2V8HT35-F1
#
_cell.length_a   1.000
_cell.length_b   1.000
_cell.length_c   1.000
_cell.angle_alpha   90.00
_cell.angle_beta   90.00
_cell.angle_gamma   90.00
#
_symmetry.space_group_name_H-M   'P 1'
#
loop_
_entity.id
_entity.type
_entity.pdbx_description
1 polymer ?
#
loop_
_entity_poly.entity_id
_entity_poly.type
_entity_poly.pdbx_seq_one_letter_code
_entity_poly.pdbx_strand_id
1 'polypeptide(L)'
;MFFREDFAFDKSVPNQNNEREPEHTIVQGDVKSPNLEVRLYGDKAGTRAVLQPYNDNITYVMSLLCTSNWAITLRDKNNDVDLSGLASIKWRTRVSGFHLLRPIVKLANGTWLIGDKAAGFSTDWVESEIQLYDVRWRNLDITEVVEGREAVWVDKPDLTRVEEIARTTSGGR
;
A
#
# COMPACT_ATOMS: atom_id res chain seq x y z
N MET A 1 -4.51 -18.10 1.42
CA MET A 1 -4.42 -16.80 0.73
C MET A 1 -5.50 -15.91 1.32
N PHE A 2 -5.16 -14.78 1.93
CA PHE A 2 -6.13 -13.89 2.59
C PHE A 2 -6.93 -13.08 1.56
N PHE A 3 -6.25 -12.24 0.77
CA PHE A 3 -6.81 -11.68 -0.45
C PHE A 3 -5.72 -11.52 -1.53
N ARG A 4 -6.17 -11.39 -2.77
CA ARG A 4 -5.39 -10.92 -3.91
C ARG A 4 -6.25 -9.86 -4.59
N GLU A 5 -5.67 -8.72 -4.89
CA GLU A 5 -6.38 -7.60 -5.52
C GLU A 5 -5.53 -7.03 -6.66
N ASP A 6 -6.18 -6.85 -7.81
CA ASP A 6 -5.62 -6.16 -8.97
C ASP A 6 -6.45 -4.88 -9.19
N PHE A 7 -5.82 -3.71 -9.05
CA PHE A 7 -6.51 -2.44 -9.21
C PHE A 7 -7.26 -2.36 -10.55
N ALA A 8 -8.50 -1.86 -10.47
CA ALA A 8 -9.28 -1.38 -11.60
C ALA A 8 -9.15 0.13 -11.74
N PHE A 9 -9.62 0.64 -12.88
CA PHE A 9 -9.75 2.08 -13.11
C PHE A 9 -11.23 2.41 -13.19
N ASP A 10 -11.75 3.12 -12.20
CA ASP A 10 -13.15 3.50 -12.15
C ASP A 10 -13.47 4.61 -13.16
N LYS A 11 -13.95 4.20 -14.34
CA LYS A 11 -14.33 5.11 -15.43
C LYS A 11 -15.52 6.02 -15.12
N SER A 12 -16.21 5.84 -13.99
CA SER A 12 -17.24 6.78 -13.54
C SER A 12 -16.64 8.05 -12.92
N VAL A 13 -15.38 7.98 -12.49
CA VAL A 13 -14.65 9.15 -11.99
C VAL A 13 -14.10 9.96 -13.17
N PRO A 14 -14.26 11.31 -13.17
CA PRO A 14 -13.72 12.14 -14.24
C PRO A 14 -12.21 11.98 -14.39
N ASN A 15 -11.75 11.77 -15.63
CA ASN A 15 -10.32 11.80 -15.97
C ASN A 15 -9.74 13.19 -15.70
N GLN A 16 -8.62 13.22 -14.98
CA GLN A 16 -7.91 14.45 -14.58
C GLN A 16 -6.64 14.70 -15.42
N ASN A 17 -6.32 13.81 -16.35
CA ASN A 17 -5.25 13.96 -17.33
C ASN A 17 -5.82 13.76 -18.76
N ASN A 18 -5.01 13.28 -19.69
CA ASN A 18 -5.38 13.07 -21.09
C ASN A 18 -5.86 11.63 -21.36
N GLU A 19 -6.41 11.38 -22.54
CA GLU A 19 -6.96 10.05 -22.90
C GLU A 19 -5.89 8.96 -23.10
N ARG A 20 -4.62 9.35 -23.34
CA ARG A 20 -3.52 8.39 -23.48
C ARG A 20 -3.01 7.90 -22.14
N GLU A 21 -3.15 8.71 -21.09
CA GLU A 21 -2.78 8.39 -19.71
C GLU A 21 -3.87 8.82 -18.74
N PRO A 22 -5.07 8.19 -18.79
CA PRO A 22 -6.14 8.56 -17.88
C PRO A 22 -5.72 8.38 -16.42
N GLU A 23 -6.01 9.36 -15.61
CA GLU A 23 -5.78 9.30 -14.17
C GLU A 23 -6.91 9.97 -13.39
N HIS A 24 -7.10 9.55 -12.15
CA HIS A 24 -7.93 10.26 -11.18
C HIS A 24 -7.46 9.98 -9.75
N THR A 25 -7.99 10.72 -8.79
CA THR A 25 -7.85 10.38 -7.36
C THR A 25 -8.36 8.97 -7.10
N ILE A 26 -7.62 8.19 -6.32
CA ILE A 26 -8.01 6.81 -5.99
C ILE A 26 -9.35 6.79 -5.24
N VAL A 27 -10.26 5.93 -5.68
CA VAL A 27 -11.60 5.73 -5.09
C VAL A 27 -11.86 4.25 -4.81
N GLN A 28 -12.93 3.95 -4.08
CA GLN A 28 -13.33 2.57 -3.78
C GLN A 28 -13.64 1.74 -5.05
N GLY A 29 -14.09 2.38 -6.14
CA GLY A 29 -14.33 1.70 -7.42
C GLY A 29 -13.06 1.19 -8.11
N ASP A 30 -11.87 1.63 -7.68
CA ASP A 30 -10.58 1.13 -8.19
C ASP A 30 -10.20 -0.23 -7.59
N VAL A 31 -10.96 -0.73 -6.62
CA VAL A 31 -10.79 -2.06 -6.02
C VAL A 31 -11.95 -2.94 -6.47
N LYS A 32 -11.63 -4.05 -7.16
CA LYS A 32 -12.63 -4.94 -7.76
C LYS A 32 -13.36 -5.78 -6.73
N SER A 33 -12.65 -6.20 -5.69
CA SER A 33 -13.24 -7.07 -4.67
C SER A 33 -14.27 -6.30 -3.83
N PRO A 34 -15.56 -6.69 -3.84
CA PRO A 34 -16.60 -5.99 -3.09
C PRO A 34 -16.41 -6.10 -1.57
N ASN A 35 -15.67 -7.13 -1.11
CA ASN A 35 -15.36 -7.36 0.29
C ASN A 35 -14.17 -6.54 0.78
N LEU A 36 -13.40 -5.91 -0.12
CA LEU A 36 -12.27 -5.08 0.24
C LEU A 36 -12.67 -3.61 0.34
N GLU A 37 -12.11 -2.93 1.32
CA GLU A 37 -12.15 -1.49 1.51
C GLU A 37 -10.76 -0.92 1.26
N VAL A 38 -10.67 0.12 0.43
CA VAL A 38 -9.42 0.86 0.20
C VAL A 38 -9.40 2.12 1.06
N ARG A 39 -8.26 2.40 1.69
CA ARG A 39 -8.07 3.63 2.45
C ARG A 39 -6.72 4.27 2.13
N LEU A 40 -6.69 5.59 2.24
CA LEU A 40 -5.53 6.42 1.95
C LEU A 40 -5.19 7.28 3.15
N TYR A 41 -3.90 7.39 3.43
CA TYR A 41 -3.34 8.11 4.58
C TYR A 41 -2.17 8.99 4.16
N GLY A 42 -1.83 10.00 4.97
CA GLY A 42 -0.83 11.01 4.61
C GLY A 42 -1.30 11.87 3.43
N ASP A 43 -0.42 12.06 2.45
CA ASP A 43 -0.68 12.84 1.23
C ASP A 43 -1.60 12.11 0.23
N LYS A 44 -2.82 11.78 0.67
CA LYS A 44 -3.84 11.11 -0.14
C LYS A 44 -4.23 11.90 -1.39
N ALA A 45 -4.17 13.23 -1.33
CA ALA A 45 -4.54 14.11 -2.45
C ALA A 45 -3.56 13.99 -3.61
N GLY A 46 -2.28 13.70 -3.31
CA GLY A 46 -1.24 13.47 -4.32
C GLY A 46 -1.31 12.10 -5.01
N THR A 47 -2.09 11.16 -4.49
CA THR A 47 -2.17 9.80 -5.05
C THR A 47 -3.08 9.72 -6.27
N ARG A 48 -2.75 8.80 -7.19
CA ARG A 48 -3.48 8.60 -8.44
C ARG A 48 -3.68 7.12 -8.75
N ALA A 49 -4.88 6.79 -9.22
CA ALA A 49 -5.11 5.61 -10.05
C ALA A 49 -4.83 6.00 -11.50
N VAL A 50 -4.05 5.19 -12.20
CA VAL A 50 -3.61 5.44 -13.58
C VAL A 50 -3.92 4.23 -14.43
N LEU A 51 -4.48 4.47 -15.61
CA LEU A 51 -4.63 3.49 -16.68
C LEU A 51 -3.63 3.82 -17.79
N GLN A 52 -2.93 2.80 -18.31
CA GLN A 52 -2.09 2.93 -19.49
C GLN A 52 -2.64 2.09 -20.64
N PRO A 53 -3.55 2.62 -21.48
CA PRO A 53 -4.14 1.86 -22.59
C PRO A 53 -3.12 1.37 -23.61
N TYR A 54 -2.01 2.11 -23.79
CA TYR A 54 -0.93 1.78 -24.72
C TYR A 54 0.04 0.70 -24.20
N ASN A 55 -0.06 0.33 -22.92
CA ASN A 55 0.82 -0.61 -22.25
C ASN A 55 -0.03 -1.75 -21.66
N ASP A 56 -0.59 -2.57 -22.54
CA ASP A 56 -1.45 -3.73 -22.22
C ASP A 56 -2.62 -3.42 -21.27
N ASN A 57 -3.14 -2.19 -21.30
CA ASN A 57 -4.20 -1.71 -20.39
C ASN A 57 -3.86 -1.92 -18.92
N ILE A 58 -2.58 -1.76 -18.54
CA ILE A 58 -2.16 -1.88 -17.14
C ILE A 58 -2.80 -0.76 -16.32
N THR A 59 -3.41 -1.15 -15.20
CA THR A 59 -3.89 -0.23 -14.15
C THR A 59 -3.04 -0.36 -12.90
N TYR A 60 -2.73 0.76 -12.28
CA TYR A 60 -1.99 0.81 -11.02
C TYR A 60 -2.29 2.08 -10.24
N VAL A 61 -1.89 2.08 -8.97
CA VAL A 61 -1.89 3.26 -8.12
C VAL A 61 -0.47 3.74 -7.85
N MET A 62 -0.28 5.06 -7.80
CA MET A 62 1.02 5.67 -7.60
C MET A 62 0.95 6.98 -6.81
N SER A 63 2.11 7.41 -6.33
CA SER A 63 2.34 8.61 -5.54
C SER A 63 2.49 9.89 -6.38
N LEU A 64 1.91 9.94 -7.58
CA LEU A 64 2.29 10.84 -8.68
C LEU A 64 2.54 12.29 -8.26
N LEU A 65 1.61 12.86 -7.50
CA LEU A 65 1.63 14.26 -7.09
C LEU A 65 1.93 14.40 -5.58
N CYS A 66 2.33 13.32 -4.90
CA CYS A 66 2.64 13.35 -3.49
C CYS A 66 3.90 14.18 -3.24
N THR A 67 3.83 15.06 -2.23
CA THR A 67 4.91 15.92 -1.76
C THR A 67 5.40 15.54 -0.36
N SER A 68 4.67 14.63 0.31
CA SER A 68 5.05 14.01 1.58
C SER A 68 4.68 12.51 1.58
N ASN A 69 4.91 11.84 2.71
CA ASN A 69 4.63 10.42 2.84
C ASN A 69 3.12 10.13 2.69
N TRP A 70 2.82 8.97 2.12
CA TRP A 70 1.46 8.49 1.89
C TRP A 70 1.42 6.98 2.11
N ALA A 71 0.24 6.46 2.42
CA ALA A 71 0.00 5.02 2.46
C ALA A 71 -1.32 4.68 1.81
N ILE A 72 -1.39 3.50 1.21
CA ILE A 72 -2.63 2.87 0.76
C ILE A 72 -2.79 1.54 1.48
N THR A 73 -3.95 1.33 2.08
CA THR A 73 -4.31 0.10 2.78
C THR A 73 -5.48 -0.60 2.11
N LEU A 74 -5.51 -1.91 2.24
CA LEU A 74 -6.65 -2.76 1.93
C LEU A 74 -7.09 -3.51 3.18
N ARG A 75 -8.39 -3.53 3.40
CA ARG A 75 -9.06 -4.18 4.53
C ARG A 75 -10.16 -5.11 4.01
N ASP A 76 -10.23 -6.34 4.51
CA ASP A 76 -11.46 -7.11 4.36
C ASP A 76 -12.51 -6.59 5.36
N LYS A 77 -13.72 -6.31 4.86
CA LYS A 77 -14.78 -5.68 5.66
C LYS A 77 -15.29 -6.55 6.80
N ASN A 78 -15.12 -7.87 6.68
CA ASN A 78 -15.73 -8.84 7.57
C ASN A 78 -14.73 -9.64 8.39
N ASN A 79 -13.44 -9.60 8.03
CA ASN A 79 -12.44 -10.50 8.61
C ASN A 79 -11.12 -9.77 8.92
N ASP A 80 -10.54 -10.14 10.06
CA ASP A 80 -9.12 -9.94 10.31
C ASP A 80 -8.33 -11.14 9.75
N VAL A 81 -7.03 -10.95 9.54
CA VAL A 81 -6.13 -12.01 9.11
C VAL A 81 -5.10 -12.37 10.17
N ASP A 82 -4.86 -13.67 10.29
CA ASP A 82 -3.71 -14.21 11.01
C ASP A 82 -2.47 -14.24 10.10
N LEU A 83 -1.48 -13.42 10.44
CA LEU A 83 -0.17 -13.34 9.77
C LEU A 83 0.97 -13.89 10.64
N SER A 84 0.67 -14.56 11.76
CA SER A 84 1.68 -15.05 12.73
C SER A 84 2.52 -16.23 12.22
N GLY A 85 2.09 -16.91 11.15
CA GLY A 85 2.77 -18.05 10.53
C GLY A 85 3.70 -17.68 9.36
N LEU A 86 3.79 -18.58 8.37
CA LEU A 86 4.52 -18.36 7.12
C LEU A 86 3.72 -17.48 6.14
N ALA A 87 3.35 -16.29 6.60
CA ALA A 87 2.63 -15.32 5.82
C ALA A 87 3.59 -14.49 4.95
N SER A 88 3.18 -14.23 3.72
CA SER A 88 3.94 -13.46 2.75
C SER A 88 3.08 -12.35 2.17
N ILE A 89 3.70 -11.19 1.92
CA ILE A 89 3.10 -10.15 1.10
C ILE A 89 3.74 -10.19 -0.29
N LYS A 90 2.92 -10.31 -1.34
CA LYS A 90 3.35 -10.29 -2.74
C LYS A 90 2.82 -9.05 -3.43
N TRP A 91 3.70 -8.30 -4.07
CA TRP A 91 3.32 -7.10 -4.82
C TRP A 91 3.98 -7.07 -6.20
N ARG A 92 3.23 -6.58 -7.19
CA ARG A 92 3.79 -6.07 -8.43
C ARG A 92 4.02 -4.57 -8.30
N THR A 93 5.27 -4.13 -8.33
CA THR A 93 5.64 -2.72 -8.11
C THR A 93 6.61 -2.25 -9.18
N ARG A 94 6.61 -0.94 -9.41
CA ARG A 94 7.67 -0.23 -10.11
C ARG A 94 8.04 0.96 -9.24
N VAL A 95 9.24 0.96 -8.69
CA VAL A 95 9.69 2.02 -7.79
C VAL A 95 10.74 2.85 -8.50
N SER A 96 10.49 4.14 -8.61
CA SER A 96 11.41 5.11 -9.19
C SER A 96 12.16 5.87 -8.09
N GLY A 97 13.34 6.39 -8.41
CA GLY A 97 14.13 7.19 -7.46
C GLY A 97 14.66 6.38 -6.27
N PHE A 98 14.91 7.08 -5.16
CA PHE A 98 15.44 6.49 -3.91
C PHE A 98 14.34 6.04 -2.92
N HIS A 99 13.13 5.85 -3.42
CA HIS A 99 12.01 5.43 -2.58
C HIS A 99 12.10 3.94 -2.23
N LEU A 100 11.58 3.60 -1.05
CA LEU A 100 11.42 2.23 -0.59
C LEU A 100 9.97 1.99 -0.23
N LEU A 101 9.38 0.94 -0.79
CA LEU A 101 8.01 0.54 -0.52
C LEU A 101 7.95 -0.47 0.63
N ARG A 102 7.43 -0.05 1.78
CA ARG A 102 7.45 -0.84 3.03
C ARG A 102 6.08 -1.43 3.37
N PRO A 103 6.00 -2.65 3.93
CA PRO A 103 4.76 -3.19 4.41
C PRO A 103 4.31 -2.45 5.67
N ILE A 104 3.02 -2.15 5.70
CA ILE A 104 2.34 -1.58 6.87
C ILE A 104 1.23 -2.55 7.27
N VAL A 105 1.03 -2.73 8.56
CA VAL A 105 -0.12 -3.48 9.10
C VAL A 105 -0.81 -2.68 10.20
N LYS A 106 -2.13 -2.84 10.29
CA LYS A 106 -2.93 -2.40 11.43
C LYS A 106 -3.42 -3.61 12.21
N LEU A 107 -3.09 -3.68 13.50
CA LEU A 107 -3.56 -4.73 14.38
C LEU A 107 -4.98 -4.44 14.90
N ALA A 108 -5.72 -5.47 15.31
CA ALA A 108 -7.08 -5.34 15.85
C ALA A 108 -7.18 -4.50 17.14
N ASN A 109 -6.06 -4.29 17.85
CA ASN A 109 -6.00 -3.37 18.99
C ASN A 109 -5.80 -1.89 18.58
N GLY A 110 -5.75 -1.60 17.27
CA GLY A 110 -5.55 -0.27 16.71
C GLY A 110 -4.10 0.13 16.49
N THR A 111 -3.11 -0.68 16.89
CA THR A 111 -1.69 -0.39 16.67
C THR A 111 -1.34 -0.46 15.19
N TRP A 112 -0.63 0.56 14.71
CA TRP A 112 -0.07 0.60 13.37
C TRP A 112 1.42 0.28 13.40
N LEU A 113 1.85 -0.60 12.51
CA LEU A 113 3.23 -1.03 12.39
C LEU A 113 3.76 -0.86 10.97
N ILE A 114 5.04 -0.52 10.85
CA ILE A 114 5.79 -0.49 9.59
C ILE A 114 6.98 -1.44 9.64
N GLY A 115 7.20 -2.17 8.55
CA GLY A 115 8.26 -3.17 8.43
C GLY A 115 9.61 -2.62 7.94
N ASP A 116 10.69 -3.25 8.38
CA ASP A 116 12.07 -2.96 7.97
C ASP A 116 12.43 -3.46 6.55
N LYS A 117 11.68 -4.42 6.02
CA LYS A 117 11.82 -4.90 4.63
C LYS A 117 11.13 -3.97 3.65
N ALA A 118 11.60 -3.95 2.40
CA ALA A 118 11.03 -3.09 1.38
C ALA A 118 11.24 -3.64 -0.04
N ALA A 119 10.34 -3.26 -0.94
CA ALA A 119 10.61 -3.27 -2.38
C ALA A 119 11.27 -1.95 -2.78
N GLY A 120 12.42 -2.02 -3.46
CA GLY A 120 13.20 -0.85 -3.87
C GLY A 120 13.11 -0.58 -5.37
N PHE A 121 14.03 0.26 -5.86
CA PHE A 121 14.13 0.68 -7.24
C PHE A 121 14.03 -0.48 -8.25
N SER A 122 13.28 -0.25 -9.33
CA SER A 122 13.22 -1.15 -10.48
C SER A 122 13.03 -0.36 -11.78
N THR A 123 13.65 -0.85 -12.86
CA THR A 123 13.51 -0.22 -14.19
C THR A 123 12.11 -0.44 -14.77
N ASP A 124 11.50 -1.59 -14.45
CA ASP A 124 10.18 -2.01 -14.89
C ASP A 124 9.38 -2.63 -13.73
N TRP A 125 8.15 -3.07 -14.00
CA TRP A 125 7.31 -3.81 -13.08
C TRP A 125 7.98 -5.12 -12.66
N VAL A 126 8.13 -5.29 -11.35
CA VAL A 126 8.69 -6.51 -10.74
C VAL A 126 7.71 -7.06 -9.72
N GLU A 127 7.58 -8.38 -9.69
CA GLU A 127 6.94 -9.06 -8.58
C GLU A 127 7.98 -9.26 -7.46
N SER A 128 7.61 -8.84 -6.25
CA SER A 128 8.41 -9.00 -5.05
C SER A 128 7.60 -9.68 -3.97
N GLU A 129 8.29 -10.46 -3.12
CA GLU A 129 7.70 -11.18 -2.01
C GLU A 129 8.45 -10.82 -0.73
N ILE A 130 7.70 -10.46 0.32
CA ILE A 130 8.22 -10.21 1.66
C ILE A 130 7.65 -11.28 2.60
N GLN A 131 8.52 -12.11 3.16
CA GLN A 131 8.15 -13.04 4.23
C GLN A 131 7.99 -12.26 5.53
N LEU A 132 6.79 -12.27 6.11
CA LEU A 132 6.47 -11.47 7.30
C LEU A 132 7.19 -11.95 8.56
N TYR A 133 7.58 -13.23 8.60
CA TYR A 133 8.41 -13.79 9.67
C TYR A 133 9.78 -13.11 9.79
N ASP A 134 10.34 -12.62 8.67
CA ASP A 134 11.64 -11.93 8.65
C ASP A 134 11.53 -10.43 8.92
N VAL A 135 10.30 -9.89 9.02
CA VAL A 135 10.06 -8.45 9.18
C VAL A 135 10.21 -8.06 10.65
N ARG A 136 11.00 -7.02 10.89
CA ARG A 136 11.02 -6.30 12.16
C ARG A 136 10.10 -5.10 12.07
N TRP A 137 9.36 -4.83 13.14
CA TRP A 137 8.28 -3.86 13.15
C TRP A 137 8.59 -2.66 14.04
N ARG A 138 8.28 -1.46 13.57
CA ARG A 138 8.24 -0.23 14.38
C ARG A 138 6.83 0.31 14.43
N ASN A 139 6.52 1.05 15.49
CA ASN A 139 5.28 1.83 15.54
C ASN A 139 5.25 2.84 14.39
N LEU A 140 4.08 3.01 13.78
CA LEU A 140 3.82 3.97 12.71
C LEU A 140 2.77 4.98 13.19
N ASP A 141 3.06 6.27 13.05
CA ASP A 141 2.00 7.28 13.01
C ASP A 141 1.40 7.28 11.61
N ILE A 142 0.22 6.67 11.49
CA ILE A 142 -0.45 6.55 10.19
C ILE A 142 -0.97 7.89 9.66
N THR A 143 -1.17 8.91 10.51
CA THR A 143 -1.75 10.19 10.09
C THR A 143 -0.79 10.91 9.15
N GLU A 144 0.46 11.01 9.57
CA GLU A 144 1.56 11.64 8.83
C GLU A 144 2.37 10.62 8.01
N VAL A 145 2.11 9.32 8.22
CA VAL A 145 2.84 8.19 7.62
C VAL A 145 4.33 8.31 7.89
N VAL A 146 4.67 8.43 9.18
CA VAL A 146 6.04 8.51 9.69
C VAL A 146 6.24 7.53 10.83
N GLU A 147 7.48 7.21 11.14
CA GLU A 147 7.79 6.42 12.34
C GLU A 147 7.15 7.08 13.57
N GLY A 148 6.52 6.27 14.43
CA GLY A 148 5.93 6.74 15.66
C GLY A 148 6.98 7.40 16.55
N ARG A 149 6.55 8.32 17.42
CA ARG A 149 7.42 9.25 18.18
C ARG A 149 8.62 8.62 18.88
N GLU A 150 8.50 7.40 19.38
CA GLU A 150 9.59 6.73 20.09
C GLU A 150 10.48 5.87 19.17
N ALA A 151 10.07 5.64 17.92
CA ALA A 151 10.76 4.84 16.90
C ALA A 151 11.28 3.47 17.41
N VAL A 152 10.61 2.91 18.43
CA VAL A 152 11.03 1.68 19.10
C VAL A 152 10.61 0.49 18.25
N TRP A 153 11.48 -0.50 18.20
CA TRP A 153 11.15 -1.83 17.68
C TRP A 153 10.10 -2.48 18.58
N VAL A 154 9.00 -2.92 18.00
CA VAL A 154 7.98 -3.68 18.71
C VAL A 154 8.45 -5.12 18.82
N ASP A 155 8.73 -5.57 20.04
CA ASP A 155 9.10 -6.96 20.29
C ASP A 155 7.87 -7.86 20.13
N LYS A 156 7.95 -8.84 19.21
CA LYS A 156 6.93 -9.86 18.94
C LYS A 156 5.49 -9.29 18.89
N PRO A 157 5.17 -8.42 17.92
CA PRO A 157 3.79 -7.95 17.76
C PRO A 157 2.85 -9.13 17.54
N ASP A 158 1.65 -9.04 18.11
CA ASP A 158 0.60 -10.02 17.88
C ASP A 158 0.01 -9.84 16.48
N LEU A 159 0.48 -10.66 15.55
CA LEU A 159 0.02 -10.68 14.16
C LEU A 159 -1.16 -11.65 13.93
N THR A 160 -1.75 -12.23 14.98
CA THR A 160 -2.88 -13.17 14.83
C THR A 160 -4.16 -12.49 14.36
N ARG A 161 -4.26 -11.18 14.53
CA ARG A 161 -5.40 -10.36 14.10
C ARG A 161 -4.95 -9.03 13.50
N VAL A 162 -4.79 -9.02 12.18
CA VAL A 162 -4.48 -7.84 11.37
C VAL A 162 -5.73 -7.40 10.61
N GLU A 163 -6.14 -6.15 10.79
CA GLU A 163 -7.32 -5.55 10.15
C GLU A 163 -7.00 -4.99 8.76
N GLU A 164 -5.81 -4.40 8.60
CA GLU A 164 -5.43 -3.72 7.35
C GLU A 164 -4.00 -4.09 6.96
N ILE A 165 -3.79 -4.34 5.66
CA ILE A 165 -2.46 -4.55 5.07
C ILE A 165 -2.23 -3.47 4.02
N ALA A 166 -1.02 -2.93 4.00
CA ALA A 166 -0.74 -1.72 3.26
C ALA A 166 0.69 -1.62 2.75
N ARG A 167 0.90 -0.61 1.93
CA ARG A 167 2.21 -0.19 1.43
C ARG A 167 2.35 1.32 1.49
N THR A 168 3.56 1.80 1.77
CA THR A 168 3.93 3.22 1.74
C THR A 168 5.24 3.40 1.01
N THR A 169 5.44 4.52 0.30
CA THR A 169 6.79 4.94 -0.10
C THR A 169 7.41 5.79 1.01
N SER A 170 8.54 5.36 1.56
CA SER A 170 9.39 6.25 2.36
C SER A 170 10.40 6.94 1.43
N GLY A 171 10.43 8.26 1.43
CA GLY A 171 11.49 9.07 0.82
C GLY A 171 11.75 10.29 1.69
N GLY A 172 12.88 10.32 2.38
CA GLY A 172 13.35 11.54 3.02
C GLY A 172 13.68 12.58 1.95
N ARG A 173 13.43 13.86 2.25
CA ARG A 173 14.15 14.93 1.56
C ARG A 173 15.65 14.76 1.75
#